data_AF-R7C3C8-F1
#
_entry.id   AF-R7C3C8-F1
#
_cell.length_a   1.000
_cell.length_b   1.000
_cell.length_c   1.000
_cell.angle_alpha   90.00
_cell.angle_beta   90.00
_cell.angle_gamma   90.00
#
_symmetry.space_group_name_H-M   'P 1'
#
loop_
_entity.id
_entity.type
_entity.pdbx_description
1 polymer ?
#
loop_
_entity_poly.entity_id
_entity_poly.type
_entity_poly.pdbx_seq_one_letter_code
_entity_poly.pdbx_strand_id
1 'polypeptide(L)'
;MACKYCADYIARGLKDVENFEKACEALRLDPHKQSDWEAIVRAMVMIGQFGTIRLARRFPFVTDEKTFLMVARTALNFYWMTLDFWEDKLVIERQKRKEADEKAAADLQAHIDAKIKEHEKARAAFLEQFRIKG
;
A
#
# COMPACT_ATOMS: atom_id res chain seq x y z
N MET A 1 -0.67 15.02 4.56
CA MET A 1 -1.17 13.65 4.79
C MET A 1 0.07 12.81 4.69
N ALA A 2 0.59 12.30 5.81
CA ALA A 2 1.88 11.62 5.81
C ALA A 2 1.85 10.47 4.80
N CYS A 3 2.79 10.52 3.87
CA CYS A 3 2.87 9.59 2.76
C CYS A 3 3.40 8.23 3.25
N LYS A 4 2.49 7.26 3.42
CA LYS A 4 2.75 5.91 3.99
C LYS A 4 3.93 5.18 3.34
N TYR A 5 4.13 5.37 2.04
CA TYR A 5 5.13 4.66 1.24
C TYR A 5 6.17 5.59 0.61
N CYS A 6 6.41 6.77 1.19
CA CYS A 6 7.30 7.75 0.57
C CYS A 6 8.72 7.24 0.35
N ALA A 7 9.29 6.52 1.33
CA ALA A 7 10.60 5.92 1.19
C ALA A 7 10.66 4.96 -0.02
N ASP A 8 9.64 4.09 -0.17
CA ASP A 8 9.56 3.14 -1.28
C ASP A 8 9.44 3.84 -2.64
N TYR A 9 8.61 4.88 -2.72
CA TYR A 9 8.45 5.65 -3.95
C TYR A 9 9.70 6.40 -4.35
N ILE A 10 10.42 7.00 -3.40
CA ILE A 10 11.67 7.69 -3.69
C ILE A 10 12.73 6.69 -4.14
N ALA A 11 12.87 5.56 -3.43
CA ALA A 11 13.83 4.51 -3.80
C ALA A 11 13.58 3.97 -5.21
N ARG A 12 12.32 3.72 -5.57
CA ARG A 12 11.93 3.29 -6.93
C ARG A 12 12.11 4.41 -7.96
N GLY A 13 11.77 5.65 -7.61
CA GLY A 13 12.01 6.81 -8.47
C GLY A 13 13.47 6.94 -8.86
N LEU A 14 14.39 6.83 -7.88
CA LEU A 14 15.83 6.86 -8.10
C LEU A 14 16.34 5.70 -8.98
N LYS A 15 15.72 4.53 -8.86
CA LYS A 15 16.17 3.31 -9.53
C LYS A 15 15.60 3.16 -10.94
N ASP A 16 14.30 3.39 -11.09
CA ASP A 16 13.51 2.93 -12.23
C ASP A 16 12.98 4.09 -13.10
N VAL A 17 13.01 5.33 -12.61
CA VAL A 17 12.46 6.50 -13.34
C VAL A 17 13.59 7.36 -13.91
N GLU A 18 13.66 7.40 -15.24
CA GLU A 18 14.66 8.20 -15.95
C GLU A 18 14.55 9.70 -15.61
N ASN A 19 15.70 10.33 -15.37
CA ASN A 19 15.83 11.75 -15.00
C ASN A 19 15.14 12.15 -13.68
N PHE A 20 14.79 11.20 -12.82
CA PHE A 20 14.09 11.48 -11.56
C PHE A 20 14.82 12.50 -10.67
N GLU A 21 16.13 12.35 -10.47
CA GLU A 21 16.93 13.28 -9.67
C GLU A 21 16.93 14.69 -10.28
N LYS A 22 17.23 14.80 -11.58
CA LYS A 22 17.21 16.08 -12.30
C LYS A 22 15.83 16.75 -12.25
N ALA A 23 14.76 15.98 -12.32
CA ALA A 23 13.42 16.50 -12.19
C ALA A 23 13.16 17.03 -10.78
N CYS A 24 13.61 16.33 -9.73
CA CYS A 24 13.52 16.82 -8.35
C CYS A 24 14.32 18.12 -8.17
N GLU A 25 15.55 18.17 -8.67
CA GLU A 25 16.40 19.37 -8.62
C GLU A 25 15.76 20.56 -9.35
N ALA A 26 15.17 20.33 -10.52
CA ALA A 26 14.43 21.36 -11.26
C ALA A 26 13.23 21.90 -10.47
N LEU A 27 12.64 21.09 -9.59
CA LEU A 27 11.58 21.48 -8.66
C LEU A 27 12.12 22.07 -7.34
N ARG A 28 13.44 22.19 -7.19
CA ARG A 28 14.15 22.60 -5.96
C ARG A 28 13.89 21.68 -4.78
N LEU A 29 13.84 20.39 -5.03
CA LEU A 29 13.65 19.34 -4.03
C LEU A 29 14.81 18.34 -4.12
N ASP A 30 15.20 17.78 -2.99
CA ASP A 30 16.30 16.81 -2.93
C ASP A 30 15.77 15.40 -2.58
N PRO A 31 15.86 14.41 -3.50
CA PRO A 31 15.40 13.05 -3.23
C PRO A 31 16.26 12.32 -2.20
N HIS A 32 17.47 12.77 -1.89
CA HIS A 32 18.32 12.21 -0.84
C HIS A 32 18.01 12.80 0.54
N LYS A 33 17.22 13.87 0.59
CA LYS A 33 16.81 14.55 1.82
C LYS A 33 15.42 14.11 2.26
N GLN A 34 15.35 13.33 3.33
CA GLN A 34 14.10 12.74 3.82
C GLN A 34 12.97 13.75 4.09
N SER A 35 13.29 14.98 4.51
CA SER A 35 12.28 16.02 4.74
C SER A 35 11.51 16.41 3.47
N ASP A 36 12.10 16.20 2.30
CA ASP A 36 11.54 16.63 1.02
C ASP A 36 10.71 15.53 0.36
N TRP A 37 10.79 14.28 0.84
CA TRP A 37 10.15 13.11 0.22
C TRP A 37 8.63 13.25 0.04
N GLU A 38 7.90 13.71 1.06
CA GLU A 38 6.45 13.92 0.92
C GLU A 38 6.15 15.01 -0.12
N ALA A 39 6.96 16.07 -0.18
CA ALA A 39 6.81 17.13 -1.16
C ALA A 39 7.09 16.64 -2.59
N ILE A 40 8.14 15.83 -2.77
CA ILE A 40 8.50 15.21 -4.05
C ILE A 40 7.38 14.30 -4.54
N VAL A 41 6.97 13.32 -3.73
CA VAL A 41 5.93 12.35 -4.11
C VAL A 41 4.65 13.09 -4.47
N ARG A 42 4.23 14.06 -3.64
CA ARG A 42 3.03 14.86 -3.92
C ARG A 42 3.16 15.67 -5.21
N ALA A 43 4.30 16.32 -5.44
CA ALA A 43 4.53 17.12 -6.63
C ALA A 43 4.50 16.27 -7.90
N MET A 44 5.29 15.19 -7.94
CA MET A 44 5.41 14.30 -9.09
C MET A 44 4.08 13.61 -9.40
N VAL A 45 3.35 13.12 -8.39
CA VAL A 45 2.02 12.51 -8.60
C VAL A 45 1.04 13.53 -9.18
N MET A 46 0.96 14.75 -8.64
CA MET A 46 0.05 15.77 -9.18
C MET A 46 0.44 16.21 -10.60
N ILE A 47 1.73 16.34 -10.90
CA ILE A 47 2.18 16.69 -12.25
C ILE A 47 1.89 15.54 -13.21
N GLY A 48 2.15 14.29 -12.84
CA GLY A 48 1.85 13.13 -13.67
C GLY A 48 0.35 12.96 -13.93
N GLN A 49 -0.48 13.13 -12.90
CA GLN A 49 -1.94 12.97 -13.01
C GLN A 49 -2.62 14.09 -13.81
N PHE A 50 -2.23 15.34 -13.61
CA PHE A 50 -2.92 16.51 -14.18
C PHE A 50 -2.11 17.20 -15.28
N GLY A 51 -0.90 16.72 -15.56
CA GLY A 51 -0.01 17.25 -16.58
C GLY A 51 0.62 18.60 -16.23
N THR A 52 1.04 19.27 -17.30
CA THR A 52 1.84 20.51 -17.28
C THR A 52 1.14 21.68 -16.61
N ILE A 53 -0.19 21.68 -16.49
CA ILE A 53 -0.92 22.74 -15.78
C ILE A 53 -0.57 22.77 -14.28
N ARG A 54 -0.36 21.60 -13.65
CA ARG A 54 0.08 21.54 -12.25
C ARG A 54 1.53 21.95 -12.10
N LEU A 55 2.38 21.60 -13.06
CA LEU A 55 3.77 22.03 -13.10
C LEU A 55 3.85 23.56 -13.15
N ALA A 56 3.19 24.18 -14.13
CA ALA A 56 3.20 25.64 -14.31
C ALA A 56 2.60 26.38 -13.09
N ARG A 57 1.51 25.88 -12.52
CA ARG A 57 0.86 26.53 -11.37
C ARG A 57 1.69 26.45 -10.09
N ARG A 58 2.34 25.31 -9.81
CA ARG A 58 3.02 25.06 -8.53
C ARG A 58 4.51 25.42 -8.57
N PHE A 59 5.10 25.36 -9.76
CA PHE A 59 6.52 25.63 -9.98
C PHE A 59 6.69 26.63 -11.13
N PRO A 60 6.19 27.87 -10.98
CA PRO A 60 6.19 28.88 -12.05
C PRO A 60 7.59 29.33 -12.48
N PHE A 61 8.63 28.94 -11.71
CA PHE A 61 10.03 29.23 -12.01
C PHE A 61 10.68 28.21 -12.97
N VAL A 62 10.01 27.10 -13.28
CA VAL A 62 10.48 26.15 -14.31
C VAL A 62 10.03 26.68 -15.68
N THR A 63 10.82 27.58 -16.25
CA THR A 63 10.45 28.32 -17.47
C THR A 63 11.16 27.84 -18.74
N ASP A 64 12.28 27.15 -18.59
CA ASP A 64 13.00 26.55 -19.73
C ASP A 64 12.19 25.39 -20.31
N GLU A 65 11.89 25.44 -21.60
CA GLU A 65 11.01 24.47 -22.28
C GLU A 65 11.55 23.04 -22.15
N LYS A 66 12.86 22.85 -22.37
CA LYS A 66 13.48 21.52 -22.29
C LYS A 66 13.36 20.93 -20.90
N THR A 67 13.63 21.73 -19.87
CA THR A 67 13.50 21.35 -18.47
C THR A 67 12.04 21.08 -18.11
N PHE A 68 11.12 21.93 -18.58
CA PHE A 68 9.69 21.79 -18.33
C PHE A 68 9.14 20.48 -18.89
N LEU A 69 9.49 20.14 -20.14
CA LEU A 69 9.10 18.88 -20.78
C LEU A 69 9.73 17.66 -20.10
N MET A 70 11.00 17.76 -19.69
CA MET A 70 11.67 16.69 -18.93
C MET A 70 10.94 16.41 -17.61
N VAL A 71 10.66 17.45 -16.82
CA VAL A 71 9.94 17.31 -15.54
C VAL A 71 8.55 16.71 -15.76
N ALA A 72 7.81 17.19 -16.76
CA ALA A 72 6.46 16.68 -17.04
C ALA A 72 6.49 15.18 -17.41
N ARG A 73 7.44 14.75 -18.26
CA ARG A 73 7.57 13.35 -18.67
C ARG A 73 8.02 12.46 -17.52
N THR A 74 9.02 12.89 -16.76
CA THR A 74 9.51 12.16 -15.59
C THR A 74 8.44 12.03 -14.52
N ALA A 75 7.66 13.08 -14.26
CA ALA A 75 6.54 13.03 -13.33
C ALA A 75 5.42 12.09 -13.79
N LEU A 76 5.14 12.01 -15.09
CA LEU A 76 4.19 11.04 -15.64
C LEU A 76 4.67 9.60 -15.44
N ASN A 77 5.95 9.31 -15.76
CA ASN A 77 6.53 7.99 -15.54
C ASN A 77 6.53 7.61 -14.05
N PHE A 78 6.88 8.57 -13.18
CA PHE A 78 6.80 8.40 -11.74
C PHE A 78 5.37 8.09 -11.28
N TYR A 79 4.38 8.82 -11.80
CA TYR A 79 2.98 8.58 -11.46
C TYR A 79 2.53 7.16 -11.82
N TRP A 80 2.83 6.67 -13.02
CA TRP A 80 2.53 5.29 -13.40
C TRP A 80 3.22 4.27 -12.49
N MET A 81 4.51 4.46 -12.22
CA MET A 81 5.25 3.63 -11.26
C MET A 81 4.60 3.64 -9.86
N THR A 82 4.05 4.78 -9.40
CA THR A 82 3.33 4.80 -8.11
C THR A 82 2.02 4.02 -8.14
N LEU A 83 1.31 3.99 -9.27
CA LEU A 83 0.07 3.23 -9.44
C LEU A 83 0.35 1.73 -9.46
N ASP A 84 1.35 1.28 -10.24
CA ASP A 84 1.75 -0.13 -10.31
C ASP A 84 2.13 -0.65 -8.92
N PHE A 85 2.92 0.14 -8.18
CA PHE A 85 3.27 -0.20 -6.79
C PHE A 85 2.05 -0.26 -5.87
N TRP A 86 1.08 0.64 -6.04
CA TRP A 86 -0.14 0.65 -5.23
C TRP A 86 -0.98 -0.60 -5.49
N GLU A 87 -1.08 -1.02 -6.75
CA GLU A 87 -1.79 -2.23 -7.14
C GLU A 87 -1.15 -3.49 -6.53
N ASP A 88 0.18 -3.61 -6.61
CA ASP A 88 0.92 -4.71 -5.96
C ASP A 88 0.64 -4.77 -4.45
N LYS A 89 0.68 -3.60 -3.77
CA LYS A 89 0.40 -3.54 -2.33
C LYS A 89 -1.03 -3.90 -2.00
N LEU A 90 -2.00 -3.48 -2.80
CA LEU A 90 -3.41 -3.85 -2.62
C LEU A 90 -3.61 -5.36 -2.76
N VAL A 91 -2.97 -6.01 -3.72
CA VAL A 91 -3.07 -7.46 -3.90
C VAL A 91 -2.54 -8.17 -2.65
N ILE A 92 -1.36 -7.78 -2.16
CA ILE A 92 -0.75 -8.37 -0.96
C ILE A 92 -1.64 -8.11 0.27
N GLU A 93 -2.15 -6.89 0.46
CA GLU A 93 -3.01 -6.56 1.61
C GLU A 93 -4.34 -7.35 1.55
N ARG A 94 -4.90 -7.58 0.35
CA ARG A 94 -6.10 -8.42 0.18
C ARG A 94 -5.82 -9.89 0.48
N GLN A 95 -4.68 -10.43 0.05
CA GLN A 95 -4.28 -11.82 0.35
C GLN A 95 -4.13 -12.02 1.86
N LYS A 96 -3.41 -11.13 2.54
CA LYS A 96 -3.25 -11.18 4.01
C LYS A 96 -4.58 -11.12 4.75
N ARG A 97 -5.55 -10.33 4.26
CA ARG A 97 -6.90 -10.28 4.84
C ARG A 97 -7.64 -11.60 4.64
N LYS A 98 -7.60 -12.19 3.44
CA LYS A 98 -8.22 -13.50 3.19
C LYS A 98 -7.62 -14.59 4.09
N GLU A 99 -6.30 -14.66 4.20
CA GLU A 99 -5.63 -15.62 5.08
C GLU A 99 -6.03 -15.43 6.55
N ALA A 100 -6.17 -14.18 7.00
CA ALA A 100 -6.62 -13.87 8.35
C ALA A 100 -8.09 -14.28 8.58
N ASP A 101 -8.97 -14.02 7.62
CA ASP A 101 -10.39 -14.38 7.68
C ASP A 101 -10.57 -15.91 7.66
N GLU A 102 -9.82 -16.62 6.79
CA GLU A 102 -9.81 -18.09 6.72
C GLU A 102 -9.32 -18.71 8.03
N LYS A 103 -8.24 -18.16 8.60
CA LYS A 103 -7.74 -18.60 9.90
C LYS A 103 -8.76 -18.37 11.01
N ALA A 104 -9.39 -17.20 11.05
CA ALA A 104 -10.42 -16.89 12.03
C ALA A 104 -11.64 -17.83 11.92
N ALA A 105 -12.04 -18.18 10.70
CA ALA A 105 -13.11 -19.14 10.45
C ALA A 105 -12.72 -20.56 10.92
N ALA A 106 -11.48 -20.98 10.64
CA ALA A 106 -10.96 -22.28 11.09
C ALA A 106 -10.89 -22.36 12.63
N ASP A 107 -10.39 -21.30 13.29
CA ASP A 107 -10.31 -21.22 14.75
C ASP A 107 -11.71 -21.27 15.38
N LEU A 108 -12.70 -20.58 14.78
CA LEU A 108 -14.09 -20.63 15.23
C LEU A 108 -14.69 -22.04 15.08
N GLN A 109 -14.46 -22.69 13.93
CA GLN A 109 -14.96 -24.04 13.69
C GLN A 109 -14.36 -25.03 14.69
N ALA A 110 -13.05 -24.95 14.94
CA ALA A 110 -12.38 -25.79 15.93
C ALA A 110 -12.96 -25.59 17.34
N HIS A 111 -13.32 -24.35 17.70
CA HIS A 111 -13.99 -24.06 18.97
C HIS A 111 -15.39 -24.68 19.06
N ILE A 112 -16.18 -24.60 17.98
CA ILE A 112 -17.51 -25.22 17.90
C ILE A 112 -17.41 -26.74 18.04
N ASP A 113 -16.50 -27.36 17.29
CA ASP A 113 -16.30 -28.82 17.30
C ASP A 113 -15.86 -29.31 18.69
N ALA A 114 -14.98 -28.57 19.37
CA ALA A 114 -14.58 -28.86 20.74
C ALA A 114 -15.78 -28.85 21.70
N LYS A 115 -16.65 -27.85 21.60
CA LYS A 115 -17.88 -27.76 22.42
C LYS A 115 -18.87 -28.89 22.13
N ILE A 116 -19.07 -29.24 20.86
CA ILE A 116 -19.95 -30.37 20.49
C ILE A 116 -19.42 -31.65 21.14
N LYS A 117 -18.11 -31.91 21.05
CA LYS A 117 -17.49 -33.09 21.64
C LYS A 117 -17.60 -33.12 23.16
N GLU A 118 -17.50 -31.98 23.84
CA GLU A 118 -17.75 -31.87 25.28
C GLU A 118 -19.21 -32.20 25.63
N HIS A 119 -20.17 -31.65 24.88
CA HIS A 119 -21.59 -31.95 25.07
C HIS A 119 -21.92 -33.42 24.82
N GLU A 120 -21.33 -34.04 23.80
CA GLU A 120 -21.50 -35.47 23.52
C GLU A 120 -20.94 -36.33 24.64
N LYS A 121 -19.75 -36.01 25.16
CA LYS A 121 -19.18 -36.71 26.32
C LYS A 121 -20.05 -36.55 27.56
N ALA A 122 -20.52 -35.34 27.85
CA ALA A 122 -21.42 -35.08 28.97
C ALA A 122 -22.73 -35.86 28.84
N ARG A 123 -23.30 -35.92 27.63
CA ARG A 123 -24.51 -36.71 27.33
C ARG A 123 -24.26 -38.20 27.49
N ALA A 124 -23.13 -38.72 27.01
CA ALA A 124 -22.76 -40.12 27.18
C ALA A 124 -22.60 -40.50 28.65
N ALA A 125 -21.86 -39.69 29.44
CA ALA A 125 -21.68 -39.89 30.87
C ALA A 125 -23.01 -39.81 31.64
N PHE A 126 -23.89 -38.88 31.26
CA PHE A 126 -25.24 -38.80 31.82
C PHE A 126 -26.03 -40.08 31.56
N LEU A 127 -26.08 -40.56 30.30
CA LEU A 127 -26.78 -41.80 29.96
C LEU A 127 -26.21 -43.02 30.69
N GLU A 128 -24.90 -43.08 30.89
CA GLU A 128 -24.23 -44.15 31.66
C GLU A 128 -24.65 -44.15 33.13
N GLN A 129 -24.75 -42.97 33.78
CA GLN A 129 -25.24 -42.85 35.15
C GLN A 129 -26.68 -43.36 35.32
N PHE A 130 -27.54 -43.16 34.32
CA PHE A 130 -28.93 -43.66 34.37
C PHE A 130 -29.04 -45.17 34.07
N ARG A 131 -28.07 -45.75 33.36
CA ARG A 131 -28.03 -47.18 33.05
C ARG A 131 -27.65 -48.07 34.25
N ILE A 132 -26.98 -47.53 35.26
CA ILE A 132 -26.53 -48.28 36.46
C ILE A 132 -27.63 -48.31 37.57
N LYS A 133 -28.70 -47.51 37.43
CA LYS A 133 -29.77 -47.36 38.44
C LYS A 133 -31.09 -48.08 38.12
N GLY A 134 -31.16 -48.82 37.02
CA GLY A 134 -32.30 -49.68 36.66
C GLY A 134 -31.88 -51.13 36.59
#